data_AF-A0A9W7E6R7-F1
#
_entry.id   AF-A0A9W7E6R7-F1
#
_cell.length_a   1.000
_cell.length_b   1.000
_cell.length_c   1.000
_cell.angle_alpha   90.00
_cell.angle_beta   90.00
_cell.angle_gamma   90.00
#
_symmetry.space_group_name_H-M   'P 1'
#
loop_
_entity.id
_entity.type
_entity.pdbx_description
1 polymer ?
#
loop_
_entity_poly.entity_id
_entity_poly.type
_entity_poly.pdbx_seq_one_letter_code
_entity_poly.pdbx_strand_id
1 'polypeptide(L)'
;MHSPPSESPHSPWIHNRPFFTCTNCAPNLQSVESEGIQMAYVPQISNGITSYEAECSKVGSKPNPGVITTMKYGNPFLRPSNPFTDRDCIAMVEYLKTQPTILTSITRIDLTQSTKRKIPGVHVRGIRSQGAVALSAIIGQMKNVRTLKLDGNKIGPYGLRPLLPNLPSSLKTLSLRQCSIQQPGAQLISEKVVKDLGSKIEDIDLSLNGMGHWGISVLAESLRDRQLKGGKRMLIDVDGNQVFQEVMNSVTHGLGIILCVVGTILMSRKAVHSQRLLCGVYSASLLTLYFSSTLYHSFFALKRTKKIFGIFDHCAIYILIAGSYTPFLGITFPDNRLWSTYLLGFLWLCCGAGVGVEAFFNDWKYKSKFSLTMYLAMGWSAMMCLPDLTNALPQEAITLLILGGLGYTCGVPFFVRNNNLDHSVWHLFVVSGSLAHWLAVYWYVMELKN
;
A
#
# COMPACT_ATOMS: atom_id res chain seq x y z
N MET A 1 20.40 -18.84 -21.80
CA MET A 1 20.24 -19.03 -20.35
C MET A 1 20.23 -17.67 -19.68
N HIS A 2 19.07 -17.13 -19.35
CA HIS A 2 18.81 -16.17 -18.26
C HIS A 2 17.29 -15.93 -18.21
N SER A 3 16.78 -15.87 -16.99
CA SER A 3 15.39 -16.05 -16.55
C SER A 3 14.34 -15.09 -17.16
N PRO A 4 13.05 -15.48 -17.26
CA PRO A 4 12.02 -14.65 -17.88
C PRO A 4 11.51 -13.56 -16.91
N PRO A 5 11.20 -12.33 -17.39
CA PRO A 5 10.61 -11.30 -16.55
C PRO A 5 9.07 -11.35 -16.51
N SER A 6 8.57 -11.33 -15.26
CA SER A 6 7.32 -10.77 -14.74
C SER A 6 6.07 -10.82 -15.63
N GLU A 7 5.24 -11.82 -15.39
CA GLU A 7 3.81 -11.76 -15.66
C GLU A 7 3.11 -10.93 -14.58
N SER A 8 2.28 -9.97 -14.95
CA SER A 8 1.05 -9.65 -14.21
C SER A 8 -0.12 -10.10 -15.07
N PRO A 9 -0.84 -11.14 -14.63
CA PRO A 9 -2.28 -11.02 -14.65
C PRO A 9 -2.80 -11.16 -13.23
N HIS A 10 -3.87 -10.45 -12.92
CA HIS A 10 -4.60 -10.56 -11.68
C HIS A 10 -4.81 -12.04 -11.31
N SER A 11 -4.22 -12.46 -10.18
CA SER A 11 -4.56 -13.74 -9.58
C SER A 11 -5.99 -13.64 -9.05
N PRO A 12 -6.91 -14.55 -9.41
CA PRO A 12 -8.29 -14.56 -8.93
C PRO A 12 -8.40 -14.90 -7.43
N TRP A 13 -7.28 -14.98 -6.72
CA TRP A 13 -7.18 -15.37 -5.31
C TRP A 13 -6.88 -14.21 -4.35
N ILE A 14 -6.75 -12.97 -4.86
CA ILE A 14 -6.64 -11.77 -4.02
C ILE A 14 -7.94 -10.98 -4.17
N HIS A 15 -8.87 -11.20 -3.24
CA HIS A 15 -10.11 -10.45 -3.17
C HIS A 15 -10.02 -9.45 -2.02
N ASN A 16 -10.43 -8.22 -2.29
CA ASN A 16 -10.78 -7.29 -1.22
C ASN A 16 -12.29 -7.12 -1.23
N ARG A 17 -12.91 -7.36 -0.08
CA ARG A 17 -14.36 -7.28 0.07
C ARG A 17 -14.80 -5.81 0.09
N PRO A 18 -15.99 -5.48 -0.45
CA PRO A 18 -16.54 -4.14 -0.34
C PRO A 18 -16.86 -3.81 1.13
N PHE A 19 -16.65 -2.55 1.50
CA PHE A 19 -17.16 -1.96 2.74
C PHE A 19 -18.69 -2.10 2.76
N PHE A 20 -19.24 -2.90 3.67
CA PHE A 20 -20.66 -2.82 3.99
C PHE A 20 -20.87 -2.00 5.26
N THR A 21 -21.60 -0.92 5.05
CA THR A 21 -22.36 -0.13 6.00
C THR A 21 -23.23 -1.04 6.87
N CYS A 22 -23.05 -0.97 8.19
CA CYS A 22 -23.98 -1.58 9.14
C CYS A 22 -25.13 -0.59 9.37
N THR A 23 -26.20 -0.73 8.60
CA THR A 23 -27.50 -0.12 8.89
C THR A 23 -28.48 -1.25 9.12
N ASN A 24 -29.05 -1.29 10.33
CA ASN A 24 -30.07 -2.21 10.84
C ASN A 24 -29.60 -3.59 11.30
N CYS A 25 -29.20 -3.68 12.57
CA CYS A 25 -29.45 -4.84 13.42
C CYS A 25 -29.65 -4.37 14.87
N ALA A 26 -30.89 -4.06 15.22
CA ALA A 26 -31.36 -4.14 16.60
C ALA A 26 -32.36 -5.30 16.66
N PRO A 27 -32.17 -6.31 17.52
CA PRO A 27 -33.25 -7.18 17.91
C PRO A 27 -33.78 -6.77 19.29
N ASN A 28 -35.10 -6.69 19.36
CA ASN A 28 -35.89 -6.56 20.57
C ASN A 28 -35.45 -7.56 21.64
N LEU A 29 -35.24 -7.04 22.85
CA LEU A 29 -35.25 -7.81 24.08
C LEU A 29 -36.69 -8.22 24.36
N GLN A 30 -37.00 -9.51 24.21
CA GLN A 30 -38.11 -10.14 24.91
C GLN A 30 -37.57 -11.36 25.66
N SER A 31 -37.90 -11.36 26.95
CA SER A 31 -37.63 -12.37 27.97
C SER A 31 -38.14 -13.75 27.55
N VAL A 32 -37.27 -14.75 27.60
CA VAL A 32 -37.68 -16.15 27.71
C VAL A 32 -37.15 -16.66 29.05
N GLU A 33 -38.10 -17.09 29.87
CA GLU A 33 -37.92 -17.59 31.22
C GLU A 33 -37.08 -18.88 31.25
N SER A 34 -36.48 -19.08 32.41
CA SER A 34 -35.59 -20.17 32.79
C SER A 34 -36.32 -21.52 32.86
N GLU A 35 -35.87 -22.51 32.09
CA GLU A 35 -36.03 -23.93 32.44
C GLU A 35 -34.70 -24.48 32.96
N GLY A 36 -34.76 -24.99 34.20
CA GLY A 36 -33.59 -25.40 34.97
C GLY A 36 -32.92 -26.65 34.44
N ILE A 37 -31.65 -26.52 34.07
CA ILE A 37 -30.72 -27.64 33.99
C ILE A 37 -29.90 -27.64 35.28
N GLN A 38 -30.17 -28.61 36.16
CA GLN A 38 -29.36 -28.89 37.35
C GLN A 38 -27.96 -29.32 36.90
N MET A 39 -26.99 -28.40 36.98
CA MET A 39 -25.58 -28.74 36.81
C MET A 39 -25.07 -29.46 38.06
N ALA A 40 -24.67 -30.73 37.89
CA ALA A 40 -23.88 -31.43 38.89
C ALA A 40 -22.58 -30.66 39.15
N TYR A 41 -22.35 -30.29 40.42
CA TYR A 41 -21.14 -29.61 40.88
C TYR A 41 -19.93 -30.55 40.75
N VAL A 42 -19.03 -30.28 39.80
CA VAL A 42 -17.78 -31.04 39.61
C VAL A 42 -16.67 -30.40 40.47
N PRO A 43 -16.12 -31.10 41.49
CA PRO A 43 -15.17 -30.53 42.45
C PRO A 43 -13.85 -30.02 41.83
N GLN A 44 -13.46 -30.50 40.64
CA GLN A 44 -12.23 -30.08 39.96
C GLN A 44 -12.24 -28.62 39.47
N ILE A 45 -13.42 -28.00 39.35
CA ILE A 45 -13.58 -26.66 38.76
C ILE A 45 -13.14 -25.53 39.72
N SER A 46 -13.24 -25.76 41.04
CA SER A 46 -12.88 -24.76 42.05
C SER A 46 -11.36 -24.51 42.16
N ASN A 47 -10.55 -25.55 41.98
CA ASN A 47 -9.08 -25.47 42.05
C ASN A 47 -8.45 -24.81 40.80
N GLY A 48 -9.11 -24.89 39.65
CA GLY A 48 -8.64 -24.28 38.39
C GLY A 48 -8.72 -22.74 38.39
N ILE A 49 -9.72 -22.17 39.05
CA ILE A 49 -9.87 -20.71 39.14
C ILE A 49 -8.78 -20.12 40.04
N THR A 50 -8.57 -20.71 41.22
CA THR A 50 -7.53 -20.25 42.17
C THR A 50 -6.12 -20.31 41.58
N SER A 51 -5.83 -21.33 40.75
CA SER A 51 -4.53 -21.43 40.06
C SER A 51 -4.37 -20.37 38.96
N TYR A 52 -5.42 -20.07 38.19
CA TYR A 52 -5.37 -18.94 37.24
C TYR A 52 -5.23 -17.59 37.94
N GLU A 53 -5.90 -17.39 39.08
CA GLU A 53 -5.77 -16.19 39.92
C GLU A 53 -4.35 -16.01 40.46
N ALA A 54 -3.69 -17.11 40.85
CA ALA A 54 -2.30 -17.11 41.25
C ALA A 54 -1.37 -16.69 40.10
N GLU A 55 -1.56 -17.22 38.88
CA GLU A 55 -0.77 -16.81 37.71
C GLU A 55 -1.00 -15.33 37.35
N CYS A 56 -2.23 -14.84 37.45
CA CYS A 56 -2.53 -13.42 37.26
C CYS A 56 -1.80 -12.54 38.29
N SER A 57 -1.78 -12.98 39.55
CA SER A 57 -1.12 -12.26 40.64
C SER A 57 0.40 -12.15 40.42
N LYS A 58 1.06 -13.20 39.92
CA LYS A 58 2.52 -13.20 39.63
C LYS A 58 2.93 -12.13 38.62
N VAL A 59 2.05 -11.79 37.67
CA VAL A 59 2.33 -10.79 36.63
C VAL A 59 1.63 -9.46 36.88
N GLY A 60 0.97 -9.30 38.03
CA GLY A 60 0.24 -8.09 38.40
C GLY A 60 -0.95 -7.80 37.47
N SER A 61 -1.65 -8.83 37.01
CA SER A 61 -2.91 -8.73 36.26
C SER A 61 -4.10 -9.17 37.11
N LYS A 62 -5.30 -8.77 36.67
CA LYS A 62 -6.56 -9.27 37.26
C LYS A 62 -7.08 -10.44 36.41
N PRO A 63 -7.71 -11.45 37.02
CA PRO A 63 -8.32 -12.56 36.29
C PRO A 63 -9.30 -12.06 35.24
N ASN A 64 -9.13 -12.49 34.00
CA ASN A 64 -9.99 -12.03 32.92
C ASN A 64 -11.31 -12.83 32.89
N PRO A 65 -12.50 -12.19 32.93
CA PRO A 65 -13.78 -12.90 32.97
C PRO A 65 -14.02 -13.81 31.75
N GLY A 66 -13.57 -13.38 30.58
CA GLY A 66 -13.69 -14.18 29.35
C GLY A 66 -12.84 -15.44 29.40
N VAL A 67 -11.62 -15.35 29.93
CA VAL A 67 -10.74 -16.51 30.15
C VAL A 67 -11.39 -17.45 31.17
N ILE A 68 -11.82 -16.95 32.33
CA ILE A 68 -12.48 -17.77 33.36
C ILE A 68 -13.69 -18.51 32.79
N THR A 69 -14.53 -17.83 32.01
CA THR A 69 -15.72 -18.43 31.38
C THR A 69 -15.32 -19.58 30.45
N THR A 70 -14.29 -19.39 29.62
CA THR A 70 -13.79 -20.45 28.76
C THR A 70 -13.31 -21.66 29.57
N MET A 71 -12.54 -21.44 30.63
CA MET A 71 -11.99 -22.52 31.45
C MET A 71 -13.06 -23.24 32.27
N LYS A 72 -13.97 -22.49 32.90
CA LYS A 72 -14.98 -23.01 33.81
C LYS A 72 -16.02 -23.89 33.12
N TYR A 73 -16.41 -23.51 31.90
CA TYR A 73 -17.48 -24.18 31.15
C TYR A 73 -16.96 -25.01 29.96
N GLY A 74 -15.64 -25.18 29.82
CA GLY A 74 -15.05 -25.93 28.70
C GLY A 74 -15.44 -25.36 27.33
N ASN A 75 -15.57 -24.03 27.22
CA ASN A 75 -16.05 -23.41 25.99
C ASN A 75 -15.02 -23.62 24.87
N PRO A 76 -15.41 -24.14 23.69
CA PRO A 76 -14.48 -24.33 22.57
C PRO A 76 -13.98 -22.99 21.97
N PHE A 77 -14.53 -21.86 22.40
CA PHE A 77 -14.16 -20.50 22.02
C PHE A 77 -13.42 -19.81 23.17
N LEU A 78 -12.12 -19.56 22.98
CA LEU A 78 -11.31 -18.74 23.89
C LEU A 78 -11.38 -17.27 23.45
N ARG A 79 -12.14 -16.46 24.19
CA ARG A 79 -12.33 -15.04 23.91
C ARG A 79 -12.27 -14.20 25.19
N PRO A 80 -11.10 -13.64 25.52
CA PRO A 80 -10.97 -12.74 26.67
C PRO A 80 -11.82 -11.47 26.52
N SER A 81 -12.24 -10.94 27.66
CA SER A 81 -12.86 -9.61 27.73
C SER A 81 -11.81 -8.52 27.57
N ASN A 82 -12.16 -7.38 26.97
CA ASN A 82 -11.24 -6.24 26.88
C ASN A 82 -11.22 -5.45 28.20
N PRO A 83 -10.06 -4.90 28.60
CA PRO A 83 -8.75 -4.97 27.94
C PRO A 83 -8.04 -6.33 28.12
N PHE A 84 -7.18 -6.72 27.17
CA PHE A 84 -6.34 -7.92 27.28
C PHE A 84 -4.92 -7.65 26.78
N THR A 85 -3.96 -7.63 27.70
CA THR A 85 -2.58 -7.15 27.51
C THR A 85 -1.57 -8.31 27.45
N ASP A 86 -0.28 -7.99 27.29
CA ASP A 86 0.81 -8.99 27.40
C ASP A 86 0.77 -9.75 28.73
N ARG A 87 0.53 -9.05 29.85
CA ARG A 87 0.50 -9.67 31.19
C ARG A 87 -0.64 -10.68 31.30
N ASP A 88 -1.82 -10.28 30.85
CA ASP A 88 -3.00 -11.15 30.85
C ASP A 88 -2.78 -12.39 29.97
N CYS A 89 -2.14 -12.20 28.81
CA CYS A 89 -1.79 -13.29 27.91
C CYS A 89 -0.76 -14.24 28.53
N ILE A 90 0.29 -13.72 29.19
CA ILE A 90 1.29 -14.53 29.90
C ILE A 90 0.63 -15.35 31.02
N ALA A 91 -0.16 -14.73 31.89
CA ALA A 91 -0.86 -15.46 32.96
C ALA A 91 -1.79 -16.55 32.42
N MET A 92 -2.54 -16.24 31.36
CA MET A 92 -3.40 -17.22 30.68
C MET A 92 -2.59 -18.38 30.12
N VAL A 93 -1.44 -18.10 29.48
CA VAL A 93 -0.57 -19.12 28.90
C VAL A 93 0.04 -20.02 29.97
N GLU A 94 0.59 -19.45 31.05
CA GLU A 94 1.19 -20.23 32.13
C GLU A 94 0.16 -21.13 32.80
N TYR A 95 -1.07 -20.63 33.02
CA TYR A 95 -2.17 -21.46 33.50
C TYR A 95 -2.50 -22.59 32.51
N LEU A 96 -2.67 -22.27 31.22
CA LEU A 96 -3.04 -23.25 30.20
C LEU A 96 -2.01 -24.35 29.99
N LYS A 97 -0.71 -24.09 30.22
CA LYS A 97 0.33 -25.14 30.21
C LYS A 97 0.05 -26.26 31.21
N THR A 98 -0.60 -25.95 32.32
CA THR A 98 -0.98 -26.94 33.36
C THR A 98 -2.28 -27.68 33.05
N GLN A 99 -2.99 -27.30 31.98
CA GLN A 99 -4.34 -27.78 31.65
C GLN A 99 -4.42 -28.39 30.24
N PRO A 100 -3.77 -29.55 29.98
CA PRO A 100 -3.70 -30.14 28.64
C PRO A 100 -5.06 -30.56 28.08
N THR A 101 -6.03 -30.91 28.94
CA THR A 101 -7.41 -31.23 28.55
C THR A 101 -8.15 -30.02 27.97
N ILE A 102 -7.88 -28.82 28.48
CA ILE A 102 -8.48 -27.59 27.97
C ILE A 102 -7.87 -27.24 26.60
N LEU A 103 -6.55 -27.39 26.43
CA LEU A 103 -5.86 -27.10 25.17
C LEU A 103 -6.44 -27.85 23.98
N THR A 104 -6.90 -29.09 24.18
CA THR A 104 -7.50 -29.90 23.11
C THR A 104 -8.98 -29.59 22.86
N SER A 105 -9.69 -28.99 23.83
CA SER A 105 -11.10 -28.59 23.68
C SER A 105 -11.30 -27.33 22.82
N ILE A 106 -10.29 -26.45 22.78
CA ILE A 106 -10.39 -25.17 22.09
C ILE A 106 -10.32 -25.36 20.56
N THR A 107 -11.29 -24.79 19.86
CA THR A 107 -11.36 -24.80 18.38
C THR A 107 -11.20 -23.42 17.77
N ARG A 108 -11.43 -22.35 18.56
CA ARG A 108 -11.28 -20.96 18.11
C ARG A 108 -10.68 -20.09 19.20
N ILE A 109 -9.70 -19.28 18.80
CA ILE A 109 -9.04 -18.28 19.65
C ILE A 109 -9.31 -16.90 19.04
N ASP A 110 -9.89 -16.01 19.84
CA ASP A 110 -10.25 -14.65 19.44
C ASP A 110 -9.71 -13.66 20.49
N LEU A 111 -8.49 -13.15 20.26
CA LEU A 111 -7.81 -12.17 21.11
C LEU A 111 -7.92 -10.75 20.51
N THR A 112 -8.91 -10.52 19.66
CA THR A 112 -9.09 -9.24 18.96
C THR A 112 -9.38 -8.11 19.95
N GLN A 113 -8.63 -7.01 19.83
CA GLN A 113 -8.88 -5.79 20.60
C GLN A 113 -9.97 -4.97 19.92
N SER A 114 -11.12 -4.85 20.57
CA SER A 114 -12.21 -4.01 20.08
C SER A 114 -11.94 -2.55 20.48
N THR A 115 -11.80 -1.67 19.48
CA THR A 115 -11.55 -0.23 19.64
C THR A 115 -12.72 0.57 20.23
N LYS A 116 -13.77 -0.09 20.75
CA LYS A 116 -15.04 0.54 21.13
C LYS A 116 -14.98 1.45 22.38
N ARG A 117 -13.94 1.39 23.21
CA ARG A 117 -13.76 2.30 24.36
C ARG A 117 -12.45 3.07 24.24
N LYS A 118 -12.50 4.27 23.63
CA LYS A 118 -11.51 5.32 23.89
C LYS A 118 -11.85 5.94 25.24
N ILE A 119 -11.21 5.47 26.31
CA ILE A 119 -11.23 6.20 27.59
C ILE A 119 -10.20 7.33 27.43
N PRO A 120 -10.59 8.61 27.52
CA PRO A 120 -9.65 9.73 27.45
C PRO A 120 -8.52 9.54 28.49
N GLY A 121 -7.27 9.67 28.06
CA GLY A 121 -6.10 9.49 28.94
C GLY A 121 -5.63 8.04 29.15
N VAL A 122 -6.40 7.01 28.79
CA VAL A 122 -6.00 5.60 28.95
C VAL A 122 -5.71 4.96 27.60
N HIS A 123 -4.42 4.81 27.29
CA HIS A 123 -3.99 3.95 26.19
C HIS A 123 -4.08 2.49 26.61
N VAL A 124 -5.23 1.85 26.35
CA VAL A 124 -5.35 0.40 26.50
C VAL A 124 -4.42 -0.27 25.49
N ARG A 125 -3.32 -0.85 25.98
CA ARG A 125 -2.35 -1.59 25.16
C ARG A 125 -2.82 -3.04 25.07
N GLY A 126 -3.16 -3.49 23.87
CA GLY A 126 -3.41 -4.91 23.60
C GLY A 126 -2.15 -5.77 23.73
N ILE A 127 -2.21 -6.99 23.21
CA ILE A 127 -1.06 -7.87 23.06
C ILE A 127 -0.01 -7.21 22.15
N ARG A 128 1.25 -7.33 22.53
CA ARG A 128 2.44 -6.92 21.76
C ARG A 128 3.32 -8.14 21.53
N SER A 129 4.61 -7.93 21.25
CA SER A 129 5.54 -9.01 20.96
C SER A 129 5.68 -10.01 22.10
N GLN A 130 5.72 -9.58 23.37
CA GLN A 130 5.87 -10.48 24.52
C GLN A 130 4.66 -11.41 24.69
N GLY A 131 3.43 -10.92 24.61
CA GLY A 131 2.25 -11.78 24.68
C GLY A 131 2.16 -12.75 23.49
N ALA A 132 2.57 -12.32 22.29
CA ALA A 132 2.65 -13.23 21.13
C ALA A 132 3.72 -14.32 21.31
N VAL A 133 4.87 -13.99 21.91
CA VAL A 133 5.91 -14.97 22.28
C VAL A 133 5.34 -15.96 23.29
N ALA A 134 4.64 -15.50 24.34
CA ALA A 134 4.00 -16.38 25.31
C ALA A 134 2.99 -17.31 24.62
N LEU A 135 2.11 -16.77 23.77
CA LEU A 135 1.12 -17.55 23.03
C LEU A 135 1.77 -18.64 22.17
N SER A 136 2.92 -18.33 21.53
CA SER A 136 3.64 -19.28 20.69
C SER A 136 4.09 -20.55 21.43
N ALA A 137 4.27 -20.48 22.76
CA ALA A 137 4.70 -21.62 23.57
C ALA A 137 3.65 -22.73 23.70
N ILE A 138 2.36 -22.39 23.56
CA ILE A 138 1.25 -23.36 23.72
C ILE A 138 0.45 -23.59 22.45
N ILE A 139 0.47 -22.65 21.50
CA ILE A 139 -0.47 -22.67 20.38
C ILE A 139 -0.28 -23.89 19.47
N GLY A 140 0.95 -24.40 19.30
CA GLY A 140 1.21 -25.62 18.54
C GLY A 140 0.65 -26.89 19.17
N GLN A 141 0.38 -26.88 20.48
CA GLN A 141 -0.21 -27.99 21.22
C GLN A 141 -1.74 -28.04 21.05
N MET A 142 -2.37 -26.94 20.62
CA MET A 142 -3.82 -26.81 20.46
C MET A 142 -4.30 -27.41 19.12
N LYS A 143 -4.26 -28.74 19.02
CA LYS A 143 -4.46 -29.50 17.78
C LYS A 143 -5.81 -29.30 17.08
N ASN A 144 -6.82 -28.76 17.75
CA ASN A 144 -8.17 -28.58 17.21
C ASN A 144 -8.50 -27.13 16.79
N VAL A 145 -7.56 -26.19 16.96
CA VAL A 145 -7.78 -24.77 16.64
C VAL A 145 -7.84 -24.54 15.13
N ARG A 146 -9.03 -24.14 14.64
CA ARG A 146 -9.29 -23.80 13.23
C ARG A 146 -9.21 -22.30 12.95
N THR A 147 -9.42 -21.45 13.95
CA THR A 147 -9.43 -20.00 13.78
C THR A 147 -8.61 -19.31 14.87
N LEU A 148 -7.68 -18.45 14.45
CA LEU A 148 -6.90 -17.58 15.32
C LEU A 148 -7.10 -16.13 14.88
N LYS A 149 -7.66 -15.29 15.75
CA LYS A 149 -7.80 -13.86 15.54
C LYS A 149 -6.99 -13.06 16.55
N LEU A 150 -6.17 -12.16 16.04
CA LEU A 150 -5.28 -11.32 16.83
C LEU A 150 -5.44 -9.84 16.46
N ASP A 151 -6.58 -9.46 15.86
CA ASP A 151 -6.73 -8.14 15.25
C ASP A 151 -6.57 -7.00 16.27
N GLY A 152 -5.92 -5.91 15.84
CA GLY A 152 -5.71 -4.71 16.66
C GLY A 152 -4.63 -4.84 17.74
N ASN A 153 -3.88 -5.94 17.75
CA ASN A 153 -2.75 -6.15 18.67
C ASN A 153 -1.42 -5.75 18.02
N LYS A 154 -0.60 -4.92 18.67
CA LYS A 154 0.68 -4.44 18.12
C LYS A 154 1.79 -5.49 18.23
N ILE A 155 1.56 -6.68 17.68
CA ILE A 155 2.44 -7.86 17.76
C ILE A 155 3.78 -7.59 17.05
N GLY A 156 3.72 -6.97 15.88
CA GLY A 156 4.89 -6.68 15.05
C GLY A 156 5.65 -7.91 14.56
N PRO A 157 6.74 -7.71 13.79
CA PRO A 157 7.52 -8.81 13.25
C PRO A 157 8.21 -9.65 14.35
N TYR A 158 8.59 -9.03 15.47
CA TYR A 158 9.22 -9.72 16.60
C TYR A 158 8.31 -10.75 17.26
N GLY A 159 7.02 -10.43 17.45
CA GLY A 159 6.05 -11.38 18.00
C GLY A 159 5.65 -12.45 16.99
N LEU A 160 5.65 -12.14 15.69
CA LEU A 160 5.37 -13.11 14.64
C LEU A 160 6.47 -14.17 14.49
N ARG A 161 7.74 -13.81 14.67
CA ARG A 161 8.88 -14.69 14.45
C ARG A 161 8.79 -16.03 15.21
N PRO A 162 8.44 -16.07 16.52
CA PRO A 162 8.18 -17.33 17.22
C PRO A 162 6.76 -17.86 17.03
N LEU A 163 5.78 -16.99 16.73
CA LEU A 163 4.38 -17.41 16.60
C LEU A 163 4.11 -18.22 15.33
N LEU A 164 4.59 -17.75 14.17
CA LEU A 164 4.28 -18.35 12.86
C LEU A 164 4.75 -19.81 12.73
N PRO A 165 5.97 -20.18 13.15
CA PRO A 165 6.42 -21.58 13.07
C PRO A 165 5.64 -22.53 13.98
N ASN A 166 4.98 -22.00 15.02
CA ASN A 166 4.26 -22.79 16.02
C ASN A 166 2.74 -22.82 15.78
N LEU A 167 2.24 -22.31 14.65
CA LEU A 167 0.81 -22.31 14.36
C LEU A 167 0.22 -23.73 14.37
N PRO A 168 -1.02 -23.94 14.83
CA PRO A 168 -1.67 -25.24 14.84
C PRO A 168 -1.78 -25.80 13.41
N SER A 169 -1.48 -27.09 13.23
CA SER A 169 -1.58 -27.76 11.92
C SER A 169 -3.02 -27.89 11.40
N SER A 170 -4.03 -27.68 12.25
CA SER A 170 -5.45 -27.65 11.90
C SER A 170 -5.97 -26.26 11.53
N LEU A 171 -5.14 -25.22 11.63
CA LEU A 171 -5.57 -23.83 11.42
C LEU A 171 -6.05 -23.60 9.98
N LYS A 172 -7.21 -22.97 9.86
CA LYS A 172 -7.87 -22.59 8.59
C LYS A 172 -7.89 -21.09 8.37
N THR A 173 -8.05 -20.32 9.43
CA THR A 173 -8.17 -18.86 9.36
C THR A 173 -7.21 -18.19 10.32
N LEU A 174 -6.40 -17.27 9.80
CA LEU A 174 -5.45 -16.45 10.55
C LEU A 174 -5.75 -14.96 10.33
N SER A 175 -6.26 -14.29 11.34
CA SER A 175 -6.57 -12.86 11.28
C SER A 175 -5.52 -12.06 12.05
N LEU A 176 -4.76 -11.23 11.35
CA LEU A 176 -3.70 -10.35 11.86
C LEU A 176 -3.95 -8.89 11.43
N ARG A 177 -5.21 -8.48 11.33
CA ARG A 177 -5.57 -7.12 10.89
C ARG A 177 -5.05 -6.09 11.87
N GLN A 178 -4.40 -5.03 11.35
CA GLN A 178 -3.91 -3.92 12.17
C GLN A 178 -2.94 -4.38 13.28
N CYS A 179 -2.05 -5.32 12.96
CA CYS A 179 -1.08 -5.89 13.91
C CYS A 179 0.34 -5.29 13.86
N SER A 180 0.52 -4.22 13.07
CA SER A 180 1.82 -3.57 12.84
C SER A 180 2.90 -4.51 12.30
N ILE A 181 2.51 -5.44 11.41
CA ILE A 181 3.40 -6.47 10.83
C ILE A 181 4.56 -5.86 10.03
N GLN A 182 4.31 -4.77 9.30
CA GLN A 182 5.28 -4.06 8.45
C GLN A 182 5.94 -4.97 7.39
N GLN A 183 6.94 -4.45 6.68
CA GLN A 183 7.68 -5.18 5.65
C GLN A 183 8.35 -6.47 6.16
N PRO A 184 9.11 -6.47 7.29
CA PRO A 184 9.78 -7.69 7.76
C PRO A 184 8.80 -8.79 8.14
N GLY A 185 7.62 -8.41 8.67
CA GLY A 185 6.59 -9.38 9.00
C GLY A 185 5.92 -9.99 7.76
N ALA A 186 5.77 -9.23 6.67
CA ALA A 186 5.29 -9.76 5.39
C ALA A 186 6.22 -10.85 4.84
N GLN A 187 7.53 -10.63 4.93
CA GLN A 187 8.54 -11.62 4.57
C GLN A 187 8.46 -12.87 5.45
N LEU A 188 8.33 -12.71 6.77
CA LEU A 188 8.17 -13.84 7.70
C LEU A 188 6.92 -14.69 7.39
N ILE A 189 5.78 -14.04 7.11
CA ILE A 189 4.54 -14.73 6.72
C ILE A 189 4.72 -15.47 5.40
N SER A 190 5.34 -14.81 4.43
CA SER A 190 5.68 -15.41 3.15
C SER A 190 6.51 -16.69 3.33
N GLU A 191 7.59 -16.63 4.11
CA GLU A 191 8.51 -17.74 4.33
C GLU A 191 7.92 -18.88 5.17
N LYS A 192 7.18 -18.55 6.23
CA LYS A 192 6.73 -19.54 7.22
C LYS A 192 5.32 -20.06 6.99
N VAL A 193 4.47 -19.34 6.25
CA VAL A 193 3.08 -19.70 6.04
C VAL A 193 2.75 -19.92 4.56
N VAL A 194 3.09 -18.94 3.71
CA VAL A 194 2.69 -19.00 2.29
C VAL A 194 3.47 -20.06 1.53
N LYS A 195 4.80 -20.13 1.74
CA LYS A 195 5.67 -21.13 1.10
C LYS A 195 5.54 -22.54 1.68
N ASP A 196 4.95 -22.70 2.87
CA ASP A 196 4.72 -24.01 3.47
C ASP A 196 3.54 -24.73 2.78
N LEU A 197 3.84 -25.66 1.87
CA LEU A 197 2.83 -26.43 1.14
C LEU A 197 1.96 -27.32 2.06
N GLY A 198 2.46 -27.66 3.25
CA GLY A 198 1.71 -28.42 4.27
C GLY A 198 0.64 -27.58 4.98
N SER A 199 0.75 -26.26 4.94
CA SER A 199 -0.19 -25.35 5.58
C SER A 199 -1.61 -25.56 5.06
N LYS A 200 -2.54 -25.74 6.01
CA LYS A 200 -3.97 -25.91 5.76
C LYS A 200 -4.75 -24.59 5.81
N ILE A 201 -4.06 -23.47 6.03
CA ILE A 201 -4.65 -22.14 6.13
C ILE A 201 -5.22 -21.74 4.77
N GLU A 202 -6.47 -21.31 4.77
CA GLU A 202 -7.24 -20.95 3.58
C GLU A 202 -7.48 -19.43 3.51
N ASP A 203 -7.59 -18.77 4.67
CA ASP A 203 -7.92 -17.34 4.77
C ASP A 203 -6.96 -16.64 5.75
N ILE A 204 -6.29 -15.60 5.26
CA ILE A 204 -5.39 -14.74 6.04
C ILE A 204 -5.81 -13.28 5.87
N ASP A 205 -6.13 -12.60 6.97
CA ASP A 205 -6.34 -11.14 6.97
C ASP A 205 -5.06 -10.43 7.44
N LEU A 206 -4.37 -9.75 6.52
CA LEU A 206 -3.20 -8.91 6.75
C LEU A 206 -3.50 -7.42 6.50
N SER A 207 -4.76 -7.02 6.47
CA SER A 207 -5.14 -5.64 6.20
C SER A 207 -4.61 -4.67 7.27
N LEU A 208 -4.34 -3.42 6.86
CA LEU A 208 -3.91 -2.30 7.70
C LEU A 208 -2.60 -2.55 8.50
N ASN A 209 -1.63 -3.23 7.88
CA ASN A 209 -0.37 -3.60 8.52
C ASN A 209 0.84 -2.76 8.10
N GLY A 210 0.67 -1.78 7.21
CA GLY A 210 1.74 -0.92 6.73
C GLY A 210 2.86 -1.67 6.01
N MET A 211 2.54 -2.74 5.28
CA MET A 211 3.53 -3.54 4.56
C MET A 211 4.13 -2.81 3.33
N GLY A 212 3.45 -1.79 2.81
CA GLY A 212 3.86 -1.10 1.58
C GLY A 212 3.89 -1.99 0.34
N HIS A 213 4.31 -1.44 -0.80
CA HIS A 213 4.38 -2.17 -2.07
C HIS A 213 5.26 -3.42 -2.02
N TRP A 214 6.48 -3.31 -1.47
CA TRP A 214 7.42 -4.43 -1.38
C TRP A 214 6.88 -5.62 -0.57
N GLY A 215 6.25 -5.38 0.58
CA GLY A 215 5.69 -6.48 1.38
C GLY A 215 4.55 -7.21 0.68
N ILE A 216 3.72 -6.47 -0.08
CA ILE A 216 2.65 -7.05 -0.90
C ILE A 216 3.24 -7.87 -2.06
N SER A 217 4.28 -7.37 -2.74
CA SER A 217 4.89 -8.09 -3.86
C SER A 217 5.54 -9.41 -3.43
N VAL A 218 6.19 -9.44 -2.26
CA VAL A 218 6.78 -10.67 -1.69
C VAL A 218 5.71 -11.72 -1.41
N LEU A 219 4.56 -11.32 -0.88
CA LEU A 219 3.42 -12.21 -0.64
C LEU A 219 2.81 -12.70 -1.96
N ALA A 220 2.63 -11.81 -2.93
CA ALA A 220 2.07 -12.15 -4.25
C ALA A 220 2.96 -13.13 -5.03
N GLU A 221 4.29 -12.90 -5.02
CA GLU A 221 5.27 -13.80 -5.64
C GLU A 221 5.24 -15.18 -4.98
N SER A 222 5.19 -15.22 -3.64
CA SER A 222 5.17 -16.49 -2.90
C SER A 222 3.86 -17.24 -3.06
N LEU A 223 2.72 -16.56 -3.22
CA LEU A 223 1.45 -17.18 -3.59
C LEU A 223 1.51 -17.77 -5.00
N ARG A 224 2.16 -17.09 -5.95
CA ARG A 224 2.35 -17.61 -7.30
C ARG A 224 3.23 -18.86 -7.29
N ASP A 225 4.36 -18.82 -6.59
CA ASP A 225 5.25 -19.98 -6.42
C ASP A 225 4.52 -21.16 -5.77
N ARG A 226 3.73 -20.90 -4.73
CA ARG A 226 2.85 -21.89 -4.10
C ARG A 226 1.90 -22.53 -5.11
N GLN A 227 1.24 -21.72 -5.94
CA GLN A 227 0.30 -22.21 -6.96
C GLN A 227 1.01 -23.08 -8.01
N LEU A 228 2.18 -22.66 -8.48
CA LEU A 228 2.99 -23.43 -9.44
C LEU A 228 3.42 -24.78 -8.87
N LYS A 229 3.66 -24.85 -7.55
CA LYS A 229 4.01 -26.09 -6.83
C LYS A 229 2.81 -26.96 -6.45
N GLY A 230 1.60 -26.65 -6.95
CA GLY A 230 0.38 -27.41 -6.64
C GLY A 230 -0.15 -27.22 -5.21
N GLY A 231 0.25 -26.14 -4.54
CA GLY A 231 -0.23 -25.82 -3.19
C GLY A 231 -1.72 -25.49 -3.17
N LYS A 232 -2.37 -25.74 -2.03
CA LYS A 232 -3.79 -25.41 -1.83
C LYS A 232 -4.03 -23.89 -1.93
N ARG A 233 -5.19 -23.52 -2.47
CA ARG A 233 -5.67 -22.12 -2.55
C ARG A 233 -5.61 -21.47 -1.17
N MET A 234 -5.05 -20.26 -1.13
CA MET A 234 -4.96 -19.42 0.05
C MET A 234 -5.38 -18.00 -0.35
N LEU A 235 -6.33 -17.43 0.38
CA LEU A 235 -6.79 -16.06 0.24
C LEU A 235 -6.04 -15.20 1.25
N ILE A 236 -5.44 -14.10 0.79
CA ILE A 236 -4.75 -13.14 1.64
C ILE A 236 -5.34 -11.75 1.39
N ASP A 237 -5.96 -11.16 2.40
CA ASP A 237 -6.40 -9.76 2.39
C ASP A 237 -5.22 -8.86 2.77
N VAL A 238 -4.90 -7.89 1.91
CA VAL A 238 -3.79 -6.94 2.09
C VAL A 238 -4.26 -5.49 2.06
N ASP A 239 -5.56 -5.24 2.24
CA ASP A 239 -6.11 -3.90 2.13
C ASP A 239 -5.49 -2.87 3.07
N GLY A 240 -5.35 -1.64 2.59
CA GLY A 240 -4.86 -0.52 3.41
C GLY A 240 -3.39 -0.62 3.81
N ASN A 241 -2.59 -1.49 3.19
CA ASN A 241 -1.15 -1.59 3.47
C ASN A 241 -0.28 -0.53 2.76
N GLN A 242 -0.83 0.21 1.80
CA GLN A 242 -0.13 1.23 1.01
C GLN A 242 -0.57 2.67 1.32
N VAL A 243 -1.49 2.88 2.28
CA VAL A 243 -2.11 4.19 2.56
C VAL A 243 -1.07 5.31 2.70
N PHE A 244 -0.03 5.08 3.50
CA PHE A 244 1.02 6.07 3.72
C PHE A 244 1.75 6.46 2.43
N GLN A 245 2.09 5.48 1.59
CA GLN A 245 2.79 5.71 0.32
C GLN A 245 1.92 6.50 -0.65
N GLU A 246 0.64 6.15 -0.76
CA GLU A 246 -0.32 6.83 -1.61
C GLU A 246 -0.58 8.28 -1.16
N VAL A 247 -0.66 8.52 0.16
CA VAL A 247 -0.75 9.88 0.70
C VAL A 247 0.49 10.70 0.36
N MET A 248 1.69 10.15 0.57
CA MET A 248 2.93 10.85 0.23
C MET A 248 3.02 11.17 -1.26
N ASN A 249 2.65 10.23 -2.14
CA ASN A 249 2.62 10.43 -3.59
C ASN A 249 1.62 11.52 -4.00
N SER A 250 0.43 11.55 -3.38
CA SER A 250 -0.57 12.59 -3.61
C SER A 250 -0.09 13.96 -3.15
N VAL A 251 0.54 14.05 -1.98
CA VAL A 251 1.05 15.32 -1.43
C VAL A 251 2.16 15.91 -2.31
N THR A 252 3.13 15.10 -2.76
CA THR A 252 4.26 15.61 -3.56
C THR A 252 3.80 16.22 -4.89
N HIS A 253 2.88 15.59 -5.61
CA HIS A 253 2.31 16.15 -6.85
C HIS A 253 1.21 17.19 -6.59
N GLY A 254 0.52 17.13 -5.46
CA GLY A 254 -0.41 18.18 -5.02
C GLY A 254 0.28 19.53 -4.82
N LEU A 255 1.53 19.54 -4.31
CA LEU A 255 2.38 20.74 -4.30
C LEU A 255 2.68 21.23 -5.73
N GLY A 256 2.89 20.31 -6.66
CA GLY A 256 3.05 20.61 -8.09
C GLY A 256 1.86 21.34 -8.70
N ILE A 257 0.62 21.02 -8.29
CA ILE A 257 -0.58 21.77 -8.73
C ILE A 257 -0.49 23.24 -8.30
N ILE A 258 -0.12 23.50 -7.05
CA ILE A 258 -0.01 24.87 -6.53
C ILE A 258 1.05 25.65 -7.32
N LEU A 259 2.23 25.05 -7.52
CA LEU A 259 3.30 25.64 -8.32
C LEU A 259 2.87 25.88 -9.77
N CYS A 260 2.14 24.95 -10.37
CA CYS A 260 1.63 25.09 -11.73
C CYS A 260 0.63 26.24 -11.85
N VAL A 261 -0.32 26.38 -10.92
CA VAL A 261 -1.29 27.49 -10.94
C VAL A 261 -0.57 28.83 -10.85
N VAL A 262 0.39 28.97 -9.93
CA VAL A 262 1.21 30.19 -9.83
C VAL A 262 2.00 30.42 -11.12
N GLY A 263 2.67 29.40 -11.63
CA GLY A 263 3.47 29.47 -12.86
C GLY A 263 2.64 29.86 -14.09
N THR A 264 1.43 29.32 -14.24
CA THR A 264 0.50 29.68 -15.32
C THR A 264 0.05 31.14 -15.21
N ILE A 265 -0.23 31.64 -14.00
CA ILE A 265 -0.58 33.06 -13.81
C ILE A 265 0.60 33.96 -14.19
N LEU A 266 1.82 33.60 -13.80
CA LEU A 266 3.02 34.36 -14.15
C LEU A 266 3.29 34.35 -15.66
N MET A 267 3.27 33.18 -16.30
CA MET A 267 3.45 33.05 -17.75
C MET A 267 2.37 33.80 -18.54
N SER A 268 1.10 33.70 -18.14
CA SER A 268 0.00 34.35 -18.87
C SER A 268 0.08 35.89 -18.82
N ARG A 269 0.57 36.45 -17.72
CA ARG A 269 0.80 37.91 -17.60
C ARG A 269 1.97 38.39 -18.45
N LYS A 270 2.99 37.56 -18.63
CA LYS A 270 4.20 37.90 -19.38
C LYS A 270 4.07 37.63 -20.89
N ALA A 271 3.28 36.64 -21.29
CA ALA A 271 3.20 36.19 -22.68
C ALA A 271 2.60 37.25 -23.63
N VAL A 272 3.35 37.59 -24.67
CA VAL A 272 2.85 38.38 -25.80
C VAL A 272 1.90 37.56 -26.67
N HIS A 273 1.12 38.21 -27.54
CA HIS A 273 0.01 37.57 -28.24
C HIS A 273 0.42 36.31 -29.03
N SER A 274 1.56 36.35 -29.72
CA SER A 274 2.10 35.21 -30.49
C SER A 274 2.54 34.02 -29.63
N GLN A 275 2.92 34.26 -28.37
CA GLN A 275 3.43 33.24 -27.46
C GLN A 275 2.33 32.59 -26.60
N ARG A 276 1.16 33.25 -26.44
CA ARG A 276 0.10 32.85 -25.50
C ARG A 276 -0.36 31.41 -25.70
N LEU A 277 -0.59 30.98 -26.94
CA LEU A 277 -1.04 29.62 -27.21
C LEU A 277 0.01 28.58 -26.82
N LEU A 278 1.27 28.80 -27.21
CA LEU A 278 2.38 27.88 -26.93
C LEU A 278 2.64 27.74 -25.41
N CYS A 279 2.64 28.86 -24.71
CA CYS A 279 2.75 28.91 -23.25
C CYS A 279 1.52 28.28 -22.55
N GLY A 280 0.34 28.49 -23.11
CA GLY A 280 -0.91 27.90 -22.63
C GLY A 280 -0.95 26.38 -22.75
N VAL A 281 -0.45 25.84 -23.87
CA VAL A 281 -0.32 24.38 -24.08
C VAL A 281 0.62 23.77 -23.05
N TYR A 282 1.78 24.40 -22.80
CA TYR A 282 2.71 23.91 -21.77
C TYR A 282 2.14 24.01 -20.36
N SER A 283 1.46 25.12 -20.03
CA SER A 283 0.78 25.27 -18.75
C SER A 283 -0.32 24.23 -18.53
N ALA A 284 -1.12 23.96 -19.57
CA ALA A 284 -2.18 22.97 -19.51
C ALA A 284 -1.63 21.55 -19.36
N SER A 285 -0.51 21.22 -20.00
CA SER A 285 0.11 19.90 -19.87
C SER A 285 0.69 19.66 -18.47
N LEU A 286 1.35 20.67 -17.87
CA LEU A 286 1.80 20.64 -16.47
C LEU A 286 0.63 20.42 -15.52
N LEU A 287 -0.45 21.20 -15.68
CA LEU A 287 -1.63 21.08 -14.83
C LEU A 287 -2.27 19.69 -14.99
N THR A 288 -2.35 19.18 -16.22
CA THR A 288 -2.89 17.84 -16.51
C THR A 288 -2.09 16.75 -15.82
N LEU A 289 -0.75 16.80 -15.86
CA LEU A 289 0.11 15.85 -15.14
C LEU A 289 -0.15 15.89 -13.64
N TYR A 290 0.05 17.05 -13.01
CA TYR A 290 -0.01 17.14 -11.55
C TYR A 290 -1.40 16.84 -11.02
N PHE A 291 -2.44 17.27 -11.72
CA PHE A 291 -3.81 16.99 -11.34
C PHE A 291 -4.15 15.50 -11.47
N SER A 292 -3.83 14.88 -12.62
CA SER A 292 -4.13 13.46 -12.85
C SER A 292 -3.40 12.57 -11.86
N SER A 293 -2.13 12.86 -11.58
CA SER A 293 -1.32 12.10 -10.63
C SER A 293 -1.80 12.24 -9.19
N THR A 294 -2.14 13.47 -8.78
CA THR A 294 -2.69 13.72 -7.44
C THR A 294 -4.00 12.96 -7.24
N LEU A 295 -4.90 12.95 -8.23
CA LEU A 295 -6.16 12.22 -8.15
C LEU A 295 -5.97 10.70 -8.17
N TYR A 296 -5.07 10.19 -9.01
CA TYR A 296 -4.73 8.76 -9.06
C TYR A 296 -4.32 8.23 -7.67
N HIS A 297 -3.40 8.93 -7.01
CA HIS A 297 -2.95 8.56 -5.68
C HIS A 297 -3.96 8.86 -4.58
N SER A 298 -4.76 9.92 -4.70
CA SER A 298 -5.79 10.24 -3.70
C SER A 298 -6.95 9.24 -3.68
N PHE A 299 -7.27 8.64 -4.84
CA PHE A 299 -8.35 7.65 -4.95
C PHE A 299 -7.91 6.21 -4.65
N PHE A 300 -6.83 6.03 -3.87
CA PHE A 300 -6.28 4.71 -3.57
C PHE A 300 -7.29 3.71 -2.96
N ALA A 301 -8.33 4.21 -2.26
CA ALA A 301 -9.39 3.39 -1.67
C ALA A 301 -10.50 2.98 -2.67
N LEU A 302 -10.62 3.69 -3.81
CA LEU A 302 -11.69 3.52 -4.79
C LEU A 302 -11.17 2.75 -6.03
N LYS A 303 -11.14 1.41 -5.97
CA LYS A 303 -10.50 0.56 -7.00
C LYS A 303 -10.79 0.93 -8.46
N ARG A 304 -12.07 1.10 -8.82
CA ARG A 304 -12.49 1.42 -10.19
C ARG A 304 -11.99 2.81 -10.59
N THR A 305 -12.17 3.79 -9.70
CA THR A 305 -11.71 5.16 -9.88
C THR A 305 -10.19 5.22 -10.01
N LYS A 306 -9.44 4.56 -9.11
CA LYS A 306 -7.98 4.45 -9.17
C LYS A 306 -7.51 3.91 -10.52
N LYS A 307 -8.16 2.87 -11.05
CA LYS A 307 -7.81 2.30 -12.36
C LYS A 307 -7.96 3.34 -13.48
N ILE A 308 -9.06 4.10 -13.49
CA ILE A 308 -9.33 5.12 -14.52
C ILE A 308 -8.31 6.26 -14.41
N PHE A 309 -8.10 6.82 -13.21
CA PHE A 309 -7.15 7.90 -13.01
C PHE A 309 -5.70 7.45 -13.20
N GLY A 310 -5.40 6.17 -13.00
CA GLY A 310 -4.12 5.60 -13.38
C GLY A 310 -3.87 5.75 -14.88
N ILE A 311 -4.85 5.48 -15.74
CA ILE A 311 -4.70 5.69 -17.19
C ILE A 311 -4.41 7.17 -17.49
N PHE A 312 -5.16 8.10 -16.87
CA PHE A 312 -4.93 9.53 -17.06
C PHE A 312 -3.55 9.99 -16.60
N ASP A 313 -3.07 9.46 -15.47
CA ASP A 313 -1.74 9.76 -14.92
C ASP A 313 -0.62 9.35 -15.89
N HIS A 314 -0.69 8.14 -16.45
CA HIS A 314 0.31 7.69 -17.43
C HIS A 314 0.20 8.47 -18.75
N CYS A 315 -1.02 8.73 -19.25
CA CYS A 315 -1.24 9.56 -20.43
C CYS A 315 -0.65 10.97 -20.27
N ALA A 316 -0.76 11.55 -19.08
CA ALA A 316 -0.34 12.92 -18.83
C ALA A 316 1.19 13.11 -18.93
N ILE A 317 1.98 12.03 -18.76
CA ILE A 317 3.43 12.07 -18.99
C ILE A 317 3.74 12.36 -20.46
N TYR A 318 3.07 11.68 -21.40
CA TYR A 318 3.22 11.93 -22.84
C TYR A 318 2.83 13.38 -23.20
N ILE A 319 1.71 13.84 -22.65
CA ILE A 319 1.19 15.18 -22.89
C ILE A 319 2.16 16.24 -22.34
N LEU A 320 2.74 16.02 -21.16
CA LEU A 320 3.74 16.93 -20.61
C LEU A 320 4.99 16.98 -21.47
N ILE A 321 5.51 15.84 -21.93
CA ILE A 321 6.71 15.81 -22.77
C ILE A 321 6.45 16.59 -24.08
N ALA A 322 5.36 16.34 -24.80
CA ALA A 322 5.06 17.10 -26.02
C ALA A 322 4.77 18.60 -25.71
N GLY A 323 4.07 18.87 -24.62
CA GLY A 323 3.73 20.22 -24.18
C GLY A 323 4.94 21.06 -23.78
N SER A 324 5.97 20.47 -23.16
CA SER A 324 7.18 21.20 -22.77
C SER A 324 8.01 21.65 -23.97
N TYR A 325 8.06 20.86 -25.05
CA TYR A 325 8.74 21.23 -26.29
C TYR A 325 8.04 22.36 -27.06
N THR A 326 6.73 22.51 -26.88
CA THR A 326 5.91 23.45 -27.65
C THR A 326 6.42 24.91 -27.56
N PRO A 327 6.64 25.52 -26.38
CA PRO A 327 7.23 26.86 -26.30
C PRO A 327 8.70 26.90 -26.73
N PHE A 328 9.51 25.89 -26.39
CA PHE A 328 10.93 25.85 -26.76
C PHE A 328 11.13 25.89 -28.28
N LEU A 329 10.39 25.08 -29.04
CA LEU A 329 10.56 25.02 -30.49
C LEU A 329 9.76 26.11 -31.20
N GLY A 330 8.53 26.37 -30.75
CA GLY A 330 7.63 27.31 -31.42
C GLY A 330 7.98 28.78 -31.23
N ILE A 331 8.54 29.16 -30.07
CA ILE A 331 8.95 30.56 -29.81
C ILE A 331 10.36 30.81 -30.32
N THR A 332 11.30 29.90 -30.06
CA THR A 332 12.72 30.08 -30.41
C THR A 332 12.97 29.99 -31.92
N PHE A 333 12.18 29.17 -32.64
CA PHE A 333 12.40 28.92 -34.05
C PHE A 333 11.13 29.06 -34.90
N PRO A 334 10.48 30.24 -34.92
CA PRO A 334 9.20 30.43 -35.60
C PRO A 334 9.27 30.08 -37.09
N ASP A 335 10.38 30.43 -37.76
CA ASP A 335 10.58 30.22 -39.20
C ASP A 335 11.29 28.91 -39.56
N ASN A 336 11.84 28.18 -38.58
CA ASN A 336 12.53 26.91 -38.85
C ASN A 336 11.55 25.74 -38.81
N ARG A 337 11.03 25.38 -39.99
CA ARG A 337 10.07 24.28 -40.15
C ARG A 337 10.57 22.94 -39.63
N LEU A 338 11.89 22.69 -39.62
CA LEU A 338 12.45 21.43 -39.12
C LEU A 338 12.11 21.23 -37.64
N TRP A 339 12.24 22.29 -36.86
CA TRP A 339 12.02 22.25 -35.42
C TRP A 339 10.58 22.56 -35.02
N SER A 340 10.06 23.72 -35.43
CA SER A 340 8.75 24.20 -34.98
C SER A 340 7.58 23.43 -35.58
N THR A 341 7.77 22.79 -36.74
CA THR A 341 6.71 22.00 -37.41
C THR A 341 6.98 20.51 -37.37
N TYR A 342 8.12 20.04 -37.91
CA TYR A 342 8.33 18.60 -38.08
C TYR A 342 8.66 17.88 -36.77
N LEU A 343 9.63 18.36 -35.99
CA LEU A 343 9.95 17.75 -34.71
C LEU A 343 8.78 17.87 -33.72
N LEU A 344 8.16 19.06 -33.64
CA LEU A 344 7.00 19.25 -32.76
C LEU A 344 5.81 18.38 -33.18
N GLY A 345 5.50 18.29 -34.47
CA GLY A 345 4.45 17.41 -35.00
C GLY A 345 4.73 15.94 -34.73
N PHE A 346 5.99 15.51 -34.88
CA PHE A 346 6.42 14.16 -34.52
C PHE A 346 6.20 13.87 -33.03
N LEU A 347 6.56 14.79 -32.14
CA LEU A 347 6.36 14.62 -30.70
C LEU A 347 4.88 14.53 -30.31
N TRP A 348 4.01 15.34 -30.91
CA TRP A 348 2.57 15.26 -30.69
C TRP A 348 1.95 13.98 -31.28
N LEU A 349 2.46 13.48 -32.42
CA LEU A 349 2.08 12.19 -32.97
C LEU A 349 2.47 11.04 -32.02
N CYS A 350 3.71 11.04 -31.52
CA CYS A 350 4.17 10.09 -30.51
C CYS A 350 3.36 10.17 -29.22
N CYS A 351 2.97 11.39 -28.79
CA CYS A 351 2.07 11.59 -27.66
C CYS A 351 0.71 10.94 -27.92
N GLY A 352 0.09 11.17 -29.08
CA GLY A 352 -1.18 10.54 -29.45
C GLY A 352 -1.10 9.01 -29.47
N ALA A 353 -0.03 8.46 -30.05
CA ALA A 353 0.22 7.02 -30.06
C ALA A 353 0.40 6.46 -28.64
N GLY A 354 1.20 7.12 -27.80
CA GLY A 354 1.43 6.74 -26.40
C GLY A 354 0.14 6.76 -25.57
N VAL A 355 -0.65 7.84 -25.69
CA VAL A 355 -1.98 7.96 -25.06
C VAL A 355 -2.92 6.85 -25.54
N GLY A 356 -2.91 6.51 -26.83
CA GLY A 356 -3.68 5.40 -27.36
C GLY A 356 -3.30 4.04 -26.76
N VAL A 357 -1.99 3.78 -26.62
CA VAL A 357 -1.48 2.56 -25.95
C VAL A 357 -1.93 2.52 -24.49
N GLU A 358 -1.80 3.62 -23.77
CA GLU A 358 -2.19 3.73 -22.37
C GLU A 358 -3.70 3.52 -22.16
N ALA A 359 -4.53 4.09 -23.02
CA ALA A 359 -5.98 4.03 -22.92
C ALA A 359 -6.56 2.65 -23.31
N PHE A 360 -6.09 2.07 -24.41
CA PHE A 360 -6.73 0.91 -25.03
C PHE A 360 -6.00 -0.43 -24.77
N PHE A 361 -4.70 -0.41 -24.48
CA PHE A 361 -3.87 -1.62 -24.37
C PHE A 361 -3.39 -1.89 -22.94
N ASN A 362 -4.29 -1.76 -21.96
CA ASN A 362 -3.95 -1.90 -20.54
C ASN A 362 -3.38 -3.27 -20.13
N ASP A 363 -3.75 -4.35 -20.83
CA ASP A 363 -3.31 -5.71 -20.52
C ASP A 363 -2.04 -6.13 -21.29
N TRP A 364 -1.40 -5.22 -22.02
CA TRP A 364 -0.21 -5.54 -22.80
C TRP A 364 1.03 -5.74 -21.91
N LYS A 365 1.59 -6.97 -21.91
CA LYS A 365 2.73 -7.36 -21.06
C LYS A 365 3.95 -6.43 -21.17
N TYR A 366 4.22 -5.86 -22.35
CA TYR A 366 5.40 -5.02 -22.57
C TYR A 366 5.13 -3.52 -22.38
N LYS A 367 3.90 -3.14 -22.00
CA LYS A 367 3.44 -1.76 -21.85
C LYS A 367 4.38 -0.90 -21.00
N SER A 368 4.77 -1.37 -19.81
CA SER A 368 5.64 -0.58 -18.91
C SER A 368 7.00 -0.27 -19.52
N LYS A 369 7.63 -1.26 -20.18
CA LYS A 369 8.93 -1.08 -20.85
C LYS A 369 8.79 -0.17 -22.06
N PHE A 370 7.78 -0.41 -22.89
CA PHE A 370 7.47 0.42 -24.05
C PHE A 370 7.29 1.88 -23.65
N SER A 371 6.48 2.14 -22.62
CA SER A 371 6.15 3.49 -22.19
C SER A 371 7.38 4.22 -21.65
N LEU A 372 8.17 3.56 -20.78
CA LEU A 372 9.42 4.13 -20.29
C LEU A 372 10.41 4.45 -21.42
N THR A 373 10.57 3.55 -22.39
CA THR A 373 11.42 3.79 -23.57
C THR A 373 10.92 4.99 -24.38
N MET A 374 9.61 5.09 -24.63
CA MET A 374 9.02 6.21 -25.34
C MET A 374 9.21 7.53 -24.58
N TYR A 375 9.00 7.55 -23.26
CA TYR A 375 9.20 8.74 -22.44
C TYR A 375 10.63 9.28 -22.56
N LEU A 376 11.62 8.39 -22.47
CA LEU A 376 13.02 8.76 -22.59
C LEU A 376 13.38 9.17 -24.02
N ALA A 377 12.93 8.42 -25.03
CA ALA A 377 13.22 8.74 -26.43
C ALA A 377 12.63 10.10 -26.84
N MET A 378 11.37 10.36 -26.47
CA MET A 378 10.75 11.67 -26.69
C MET A 378 11.46 12.76 -25.88
N GLY A 379 11.74 12.51 -24.61
CA GLY A 379 12.38 13.46 -23.70
C GLY A 379 13.79 13.89 -24.14
N TRP A 380 14.56 13.00 -24.75
CA TRP A 380 15.92 13.28 -25.25
C TRP A 380 15.99 13.74 -26.71
N SER A 381 14.85 13.83 -27.42
CA SER A 381 14.82 14.29 -28.81
C SER A 381 15.36 15.73 -29.00
N ALA A 382 15.33 16.55 -27.95
CA ALA A 382 15.93 17.89 -27.93
C ALA A 382 17.43 17.89 -28.24
N MET A 383 18.14 16.77 -28.08
CA MET A 383 19.55 16.66 -28.47
C MET A 383 19.75 16.92 -29.97
N MET A 384 18.75 16.63 -30.80
CA MET A 384 18.80 16.87 -32.25
C MET A 384 18.88 18.37 -32.59
N CYS A 385 18.22 19.22 -31.81
CA CYS A 385 18.21 20.67 -32.02
C CYS A 385 19.06 21.42 -30.99
N LEU A 386 19.83 20.72 -30.14
CA LEU A 386 20.66 21.34 -29.11
C LEU A 386 21.67 22.35 -29.68
N PRO A 387 22.37 22.11 -30.79
CA PRO A 387 23.29 23.10 -31.37
C PRO A 387 22.58 24.41 -31.76
N ASP A 388 21.40 24.32 -32.36
CA ASP A 388 20.61 25.49 -32.73
C ASP A 388 20.06 26.20 -31.50
N LEU A 389 19.66 25.45 -30.46
CA LEU A 389 19.22 26.01 -29.18
C LEU A 389 20.35 26.78 -28.52
N THR A 390 21.58 26.26 -28.52
CA THR A 390 22.75 26.94 -27.95
C THR A 390 23.13 28.22 -28.69
N ASN A 391 22.78 28.32 -29.98
CA ASN A 391 23.00 29.53 -30.76
C ASN A 391 21.89 30.58 -30.54
N ALA A 392 20.66 30.14 -30.24
CA ALA A 392 19.50 31.00 -30.09
C ALA A 392 19.23 31.46 -28.66
N LEU A 393 19.71 30.71 -27.65
CA LEU A 393 19.44 30.97 -26.23
C LEU A 393 20.73 31.18 -25.45
N PRO A 394 20.70 32.01 -24.38
CA PRO A 394 21.85 32.19 -23.51
C PRO A 394 22.19 30.90 -22.75
N GLN A 395 23.44 30.79 -22.31
CA GLN A 395 23.98 29.60 -21.67
C GLN A 395 23.19 29.17 -20.43
N GLU A 396 22.64 30.12 -19.68
CA GLU A 396 21.83 29.87 -18.49
C GLU A 396 20.54 29.11 -18.82
N ALA A 397 19.89 29.44 -19.95
CA ALA A 397 18.70 28.73 -20.42
C ALA A 397 19.02 27.28 -20.79
N ILE A 398 20.15 27.06 -21.46
CA ILE A 398 20.63 25.73 -21.83
C ILE A 398 20.98 24.91 -20.59
N THR A 399 21.63 25.52 -19.59
CA THR A 399 21.92 24.85 -18.32
C THR A 399 20.64 24.42 -17.63
N LEU A 400 19.60 25.27 -17.57
CA LEU A 400 18.30 24.90 -16.99
C LEU A 400 17.60 23.78 -17.78
N LEU A 401 17.69 23.80 -19.12
CA LEU A 401 17.15 22.74 -19.98
C LEU A 401 17.83 21.38 -19.68
N ILE A 402 19.16 21.37 -19.62
CA ILE A 402 19.96 20.17 -19.32
C ILE A 402 19.68 19.68 -17.89
N LEU A 403 19.70 20.57 -16.89
CA LEU A 403 19.39 20.22 -15.51
C LEU A 403 17.97 19.64 -15.39
N GLY A 404 17.00 20.16 -16.13
CA GLY A 404 15.66 19.61 -16.18
C GLY A 404 15.61 18.21 -16.79
N GLY A 405 16.30 17.98 -17.92
CA GLY A 405 16.40 16.68 -18.57
C GLY A 405 17.10 15.62 -17.71
N LEU A 406 18.17 16.02 -17.02
CA LEU A 406 18.85 15.20 -16.02
C LEU A 406 17.93 14.91 -14.83
N GLY A 407 17.18 15.91 -14.34
CA GLY A 407 16.19 15.73 -13.27
C GLY A 407 15.19 14.61 -13.59
N TYR A 408 14.60 14.63 -14.79
CA TYR A 408 13.71 13.55 -15.24
C TYR A 408 14.42 12.19 -15.34
N THR A 409 15.65 12.15 -15.86
CA THR A 409 16.38 10.88 -16.08
C THR A 409 16.88 10.26 -14.77
N CYS A 410 17.44 11.07 -13.86
CA CYS A 410 17.95 10.64 -12.56
C CYS A 410 16.87 10.11 -11.63
N GLY A 411 15.60 10.48 -11.85
CA GLY A 411 14.50 9.89 -11.12
C GLY A 411 14.20 8.42 -11.51
N VAL A 412 14.51 8.00 -12.74
CA VAL A 412 14.04 6.73 -13.31
C VAL A 412 14.47 5.50 -12.47
N PRO A 413 15.68 5.44 -11.90
CA PRO A 413 16.07 4.35 -11.01
C PRO A 413 15.12 4.17 -9.82
N PHE A 414 14.60 5.26 -9.24
CA PHE A 414 13.62 5.19 -8.14
C PHE A 414 12.26 4.68 -8.64
N PHE A 415 11.81 5.17 -9.81
CA PHE A 415 10.59 4.68 -10.44
C PHE A 415 10.64 3.17 -10.72
N VAL A 416 11.77 2.67 -11.24
CA VAL A 416 11.94 1.24 -11.56
C VAL A 416 12.10 0.37 -10.31
N ARG A 417 12.84 0.85 -9.30
CA ARG A 417 13.06 0.11 -8.05
C ARG A 417 11.77 -0.06 -7.25
N ASN A 418 10.94 0.99 -7.19
CA ASN A 418 9.60 0.97 -6.59
C ASN A 418 9.54 0.38 -5.16
N ASN A 419 10.54 0.69 -4.33
CA ASN A 419 10.55 0.37 -2.90
C ASN A 419 9.74 1.42 -2.09
N ASN A 420 9.86 1.38 -0.76
CA ASN A 420 9.15 2.31 0.11
C ASN A 420 9.52 3.76 -0.21
N LEU A 421 8.51 4.60 -0.52
CA LEU A 421 8.64 6.01 -0.90
C LEU A 421 9.43 6.31 -2.19
N ASP A 422 9.95 5.32 -2.89
CA ASP A 422 10.70 5.56 -4.14
C ASP A 422 9.85 6.30 -5.19
N HIS A 423 8.56 5.98 -5.26
CA HIS A 423 7.64 6.69 -6.14
C HIS A 423 7.46 8.16 -5.74
N SER A 424 7.46 8.46 -4.44
CA SER A 424 7.43 9.83 -3.95
C SER A 424 8.74 10.57 -4.27
N VAL A 425 9.88 9.88 -4.22
CA VAL A 425 11.18 10.43 -4.63
C VAL A 425 11.19 10.71 -6.13
N TRP A 426 10.66 9.80 -6.95
CA TRP A 426 10.43 10.02 -8.38
C TRP A 426 9.61 11.30 -8.64
N HIS A 427 8.52 11.50 -7.89
CA HIS A 427 7.71 12.72 -7.99
C HIS A 427 8.52 13.99 -7.73
N LEU A 428 9.41 13.98 -6.73
CA LEU A 428 10.27 15.14 -6.45
C LEU A 428 11.24 15.45 -7.60
N PHE A 429 11.77 14.42 -8.27
CA PHE A 429 12.59 14.61 -9.47
C PHE A 429 11.78 15.18 -10.64
N VAL A 430 10.55 14.72 -10.86
CA VAL A 430 9.63 15.25 -11.88
C VAL A 430 9.30 16.73 -11.60
N VAL A 431 8.98 17.07 -10.35
CA VAL A 431 8.74 18.46 -9.92
C VAL A 431 9.96 19.33 -10.18
N SER A 432 11.14 18.88 -9.75
CA SER A 432 12.39 19.62 -9.94
C SER A 432 12.73 19.81 -11.43
N GLY A 433 12.57 18.77 -12.25
CA GLY A 433 12.83 18.80 -13.68
C GLY A 433 11.90 19.75 -14.42
N SER A 434 10.60 19.67 -14.12
CA SER A 434 9.60 20.56 -14.70
C SER A 434 9.77 22.03 -14.28
N LEU A 435 10.19 22.28 -13.04
CA LEU A 435 10.49 23.62 -12.55
C LEU A 435 11.68 24.22 -13.31
N ALA A 436 12.75 23.47 -13.53
CA ALA A 436 13.89 23.93 -14.30
C ALA A 436 13.50 24.29 -15.75
N HIS A 437 12.71 23.44 -16.41
CA HIS A 437 12.18 23.73 -17.75
C HIS A 437 11.25 24.94 -17.76
N TRP A 438 10.37 25.08 -16.76
CA TRP A 438 9.50 26.23 -16.63
C TRP A 438 10.29 27.53 -16.44
N LEU A 439 11.32 27.53 -15.61
CA LEU A 439 12.22 28.68 -15.41
C LEU A 439 12.96 29.05 -16.70
N ALA A 440 13.45 28.06 -17.45
CA ALA A 440 14.10 28.29 -18.74
C ALA A 440 13.15 28.99 -19.72
N VAL A 441 11.89 28.53 -19.80
CA VAL A 441 10.89 29.15 -20.68
C VAL A 441 10.55 30.56 -20.20
N TYR A 442 10.23 30.70 -18.91
CA TYR A 442 9.75 31.96 -18.34
C TYR A 442 10.80 33.07 -18.39
N TRP A 443 12.05 32.79 -18.06
CA TRP A 443 13.11 33.82 -18.00
C TRP A 443 13.82 34.07 -19.33
N TYR A 444 13.89 33.09 -20.23
CA TYR A 444 14.73 33.21 -21.42
C TYR A 444 13.95 33.04 -22.72
N VAL A 445 13.21 31.94 -22.90
CA VAL A 445 12.49 31.69 -24.17
C VAL A 445 11.45 32.77 -24.45
N MET A 446 10.70 33.18 -23.43
CA MET A 446 9.67 34.23 -23.57
C MET A 446 10.25 35.64 -23.79
N GLU A 447 11.53 35.86 -23.47
CA GLU A 447 12.21 37.16 -23.69
C GLU A 447 12.71 37.34 -25.13
N LEU A 448 12.68 36.28 -25.95
CA LEU A 448 12.97 36.38 -27.36
C LEU A 448 11.95 37.32 -28.01
N LYS A 449 12.45 38.46 -28.49
CA LYS A 449 11.69 39.42 -29.27
C LYS A 449 11.57 38.86 -30.69
N ASN A 450 10.44 38.23 -30.98
CA ASN A 450 10.09 37.85 -32.35
C ASN A 450 9.63 39.07 -33.13
#